data_AF-A0A1S3JCX3-F1
#
_entry.id   AF-A0A1S3JCX3-F1
#
_cell.length_a   1.000
_cell.length_b   1.000
_cell.length_c   1.000
_cell.angle_alpha   90.00
_cell.angle_beta   90.00
_cell.angle_gamma   90.00
#
_symmetry.space_group_name_H-M   'P 1'
#
loop_
_entity.id
_entity.type
_entity.pdbx_description
1 polymer ?
#
loop_
_entity_poly.entity_id
_entity_poly.type
_entity_poly.pdbx_seq_one_letter_code
_entity_poly.pdbx_strand_id
1 'polypeptide(L)'
;MASTTEASSTDEKKTEPDAAFSEFYTEVKQIEQRDAVLTSKQQIDRLNRAGSTYFNLNPFDVLQVDPDTALADVKKKYRQMSILVHPDKNLENAERAQKAFEAVNKAFKTLENEEGYKRCQEIIEEAKVRTEEMIKQKRKQLKKEGKPTIVPEDEPDKYKHAVYVQTCKLFADLERLRQERETKDMHERKRKAEEDAEAEELAKVKAQWDKNYEETRTNRVNSWRTWKTGGKKSKKGGVRPPKTRAEQRD
;
A
#
# COMPACT_ATOMS: atom_id res chain seq x y z
N MET A 1 -24.36 -54.72 -67.03
CA MET A 1 -24.49 -54.79 -65.57
C MET A 1 -23.10 -54.60 -65.00
N ALA A 2 -22.73 -53.60 -64.20
CA ALA A 2 -23.39 -52.48 -63.54
C ALA A 2 -22.29 -51.37 -63.44
N SER A 3 -22.63 -50.09 -63.65
CA SER A 3 -22.72 -49.04 -62.61
C SER A 3 -21.38 -48.64 -61.94
N THR A 4 -21.05 -47.42 -61.55
CA THR A 4 -21.53 -46.02 -61.67
C THR A 4 -20.51 -45.19 -60.84
N THR A 5 -20.17 -43.98 -61.28
CA THR A 5 -19.73 -42.77 -60.52
C THR A 5 -18.40 -42.67 -59.73
N GLU A 6 -17.61 -41.70 -60.20
CA GLU A 6 -16.91 -40.60 -59.50
C GLU A 6 -17.35 -40.24 -58.05
N ALA A 7 -16.36 -39.88 -57.21
CA ALA A 7 -16.28 -38.72 -56.30
C ALA A 7 -15.16 -38.99 -55.25
N SER A 8 -13.99 -38.36 -55.34
CA SER A 8 -13.64 -37.11 -54.64
C SER A 8 -14.05 -37.07 -53.16
N SER A 9 -13.05 -37.16 -52.28
CA SER A 9 -13.08 -36.66 -50.89
C SER A 9 -11.61 -36.41 -50.50
N THR A 10 -11.01 -35.28 -50.90
CA THR A 10 -10.74 -34.13 -50.01
C THR A 10 -10.32 -34.61 -48.61
N ASP A 11 -9.01 -34.66 -48.34
CA ASP A 11 -8.32 -33.58 -47.64
C ASP A 11 -9.03 -33.24 -46.31
N GLU A 12 -8.62 -33.89 -45.23
CA GLU A 12 -8.44 -33.18 -43.97
C GLU A 12 -6.95 -33.28 -43.63
N LYS A 13 -6.17 -32.44 -44.31
CA LYS A 13 -5.03 -31.76 -43.67
C LYS A 13 -5.48 -31.43 -42.26
N LYS A 14 -4.90 -32.09 -41.25
CA LYS A 14 -4.72 -31.44 -39.96
C LYS A 14 -4.00 -30.14 -40.29
N THR A 15 -4.77 -29.07 -40.31
CA THR A 15 -4.33 -27.75 -40.71
C THR A 15 -3.12 -27.44 -39.83
N GLU A 16 -2.03 -26.95 -40.42
CA GLU A 16 -0.87 -26.46 -39.66
C GLU A 16 -1.22 -25.66 -38.39
N PRO A 17 -2.30 -24.82 -38.35
CA PRO A 17 -2.75 -24.22 -37.11
C PRO A 17 -3.15 -25.21 -36.01
N ASP A 18 -3.71 -26.38 -36.29
CA ASP A 18 -4.10 -27.37 -35.26
C ASP A 18 -2.89 -28.12 -34.68
N ALA A 19 -1.89 -28.40 -35.52
CA ALA A 19 -0.62 -28.97 -35.07
C ALA A 19 0.20 -27.94 -34.28
N ALA A 20 0.31 -26.71 -34.77
CA ALA A 20 0.95 -25.60 -34.08
C ALA A 20 0.20 -25.20 -32.80
N PHE A 21 -1.13 -25.30 -32.77
CA PHE A 21 -1.94 -25.03 -31.58
C PHE A 21 -1.85 -26.17 -30.57
N SER A 22 -1.76 -27.42 -31.02
CA SER A 22 -1.48 -28.57 -30.13
C SER A 22 -0.06 -28.50 -29.57
N GLU A 23 0.93 -28.10 -30.38
CA GLU A 23 2.32 -27.89 -29.96
C GLU A 23 2.40 -26.73 -28.96
N PHE A 24 1.74 -25.61 -29.25
CA PHE A 24 1.58 -24.47 -28.34
C PHE A 24 0.88 -24.88 -27.03
N TYR A 25 -0.20 -25.67 -27.09
CA TYR A 25 -0.88 -26.16 -25.88
C TYR A 25 0.03 -27.07 -25.05
N THR A 26 0.83 -27.92 -25.70
CA THR A 26 1.81 -28.76 -24.99
C THR A 26 2.96 -27.93 -24.43
N GLU A 27 3.40 -26.88 -25.12
CA GLU A 27 4.43 -25.96 -24.66
C GLU A 27 3.93 -25.14 -23.46
N VAL A 28 2.71 -24.62 -23.51
CA VAL A 28 2.06 -23.90 -22.40
C VAL A 28 1.87 -24.80 -21.18
N LYS A 29 1.44 -26.05 -21.36
CA LYS A 29 1.30 -27.03 -20.26
C LYS A 29 2.65 -27.44 -19.66
N GLN A 30 3.71 -27.46 -20.48
CA GLN A 30 5.09 -27.67 -20.01
C GLN A 30 5.67 -26.43 -19.33
N ILE A 31 5.23 -25.22 -19.71
CA ILE A 31 5.54 -23.97 -19.00
C ILE A 31 4.84 -23.96 -17.64
N GLU A 32 3.55 -24.31 -17.55
CA GLU A 32 2.84 -24.46 -16.27
C GLU A 32 3.48 -25.53 -15.35
N GLN A 33 3.97 -26.64 -15.92
CA GLN A 33 4.74 -27.65 -15.17
C GLN A 33 6.15 -27.17 -14.78
N ARG A 34 6.81 -26.33 -15.57
CA ARG A 34 8.08 -25.67 -15.20
C ARG A 34 7.89 -24.60 -14.15
N ASP A 35 6.78 -23.87 -14.17
CA ASP A 35 6.42 -22.87 -13.17
C ASP A 35 6.03 -23.53 -11.83
N ALA A 36 5.53 -24.77 -11.85
CA ALA A 36 5.43 -25.62 -10.66
C ALA A 36 6.82 -26.00 -10.07
N VAL A 37 7.90 -25.80 -10.82
CA VAL A 37 9.31 -26.01 -10.46
C VAL A 37 10.12 -24.72 -10.67
N LEU A 38 9.57 -23.57 -10.26
CA LEU A 38 10.30 -22.31 -10.39
C LEU A 38 11.63 -22.39 -9.62
N THR A 39 12.74 -22.12 -10.30
CA THR A 39 14.07 -22.18 -9.68
C THR A 39 14.20 -21.14 -8.57
N SER A 40 15.09 -21.38 -7.60
CA SER A 40 15.32 -20.45 -6.49
C SER A 40 15.59 -19.01 -6.97
N LYS A 41 16.34 -18.83 -8.07
CA LYS A 41 16.63 -17.51 -8.65
C LYS A 41 15.37 -16.83 -9.18
N GLN A 42 14.55 -17.54 -9.94
CA GLN A 42 13.30 -17.01 -10.49
C GLN A 42 12.27 -16.64 -9.41
N GLN A 43 12.15 -17.42 -8.33
CA GLN A 43 11.27 -17.06 -7.20
C GLN A 43 11.74 -15.79 -6.50
N ILE A 44 13.05 -15.67 -6.28
CA ILE A 44 13.66 -14.49 -5.67
C ILE A 44 13.43 -13.26 -6.56
N ASP A 45 13.62 -13.37 -7.88
CA ASP A 45 13.41 -12.27 -8.81
C ASP A 45 11.94 -11.86 -8.91
N ARG A 46 11.02 -12.84 -8.90
CA ARG A 46 9.57 -12.58 -8.88
C ARG A 46 9.13 -11.83 -7.63
N LEU A 47 9.60 -12.23 -6.46
CA LEU A 47 9.25 -11.59 -5.18
C LEU A 47 9.94 -10.23 -4.98
N ASN A 48 11.09 -10.01 -5.62
CA ASN A 48 11.84 -8.75 -5.57
C ASN A 48 11.64 -7.87 -6.81
N ARG A 49 10.67 -8.18 -7.68
CA ARG A 49 10.40 -7.40 -8.88
C ARG A 49 10.08 -5.93 -8.56
N ALA A 50 10.24 -5.06 -9.56
CA ALA A 50 9.75 -3.69 -9.44
C ALA A 50 8.24 -3.70 -9.13
N GLY A 51 7.82 -2.93 -8.12
CA GLY A 51 6.44 -2.95 -7.61
C GLY A 51 6.13 -4.09 -6.64
N SER A 52 7.12 -4.87 -6.19
CA SER A 52 6.97 -5.90 -5.15
C SER A 52 6.28 -5.39 -3.88
N THR A 53 6.45 -4.12 -3.54
CA THR A 53 5.75 -3.46 -2.42
C THR A 53 4.23 -3.51 -2.54
N TYR A 54 3.69 -3.51 -3.77
CA TYR A 54 2.26 -3.57 -4.05
C TYR A 54 1.82 -4.99 -4.41
N PHE A 55 2.61 -5.71 -5.20
CA PHE A 55 2.29 -7.09 -5.58
C PHE A 55 2.33 -8.07 -4.40
N ASN A 56 3.28 -7.87 -3.46
CA ASN A 56 3.39 -8.74 -2.29
C ASN A 56 2.37 -8.41 -1.19
N LEU A 57 1.46 -7.45 -1.42
CA LEU A 57 0.35 -7.18 -0.50
C LEU A 57 -0.69 -8.29 -0.52
N ASN A 58 -0.84 -8.99 -1.65
CA ASN A 58 -1.74 -10.14 -1.77
C ASN A 58 -1.03 -11.43 -1.29
N PRO A 59 -1.40 -11.99 -0.13
CA PRO A 59 -0.72 -13.17 0.40
C PRO A 59 -0.93 -14.44 -0.45
N PHE A 60 -2.07 -14.54 -1.13
CA PHE A 60 -2.40 -15.68 -1.98
C PHE A 60 -1.54 -15.70 -3.25
N ASP A 61 -1.29 -14.51 -3.85
CA ASP A 61 -0.38 -14.39 -4.98
C ASP A 61 1.04 -14.73 -4.53
N VAL A 62 1.54 -14.15 -3.43
CA VAL A 62 2.87 -14.46 -2.90
C VAL A 62 3.08 -15.96 -2.75
N LEU A 63 2.12 -16.67 -2.15
CA LEU A 63 2.18 -18.11 -1.92
C LEU A 63 1.82 -18.99 -3.14
N GLN A 64 1.35 -18.38 -4.24
CA GLN A 64 0.86 -19.08 -5.44
C GLN A 64 -0.20 -20.14 -5.09
N VAL A 65 -1.20 -19.72 -4.32
CA VAL A 65 -2.32 -20.54 -3.87
C VAL A 65 -3.64 -19.87 -4.23
N ASP A 66 -4.65 -20.67 -4.54
CA ASP A 66 -5.99 -20.15 -4.76
C ASP A 66 -6.61 -19.68 -3.44
N PRO A 67 -7.47 -18.64 -3.46
CA PRO A 67 -8.15 -18.14 -2.27
C PRO A 67 -9.02 -19.17 -1.54
N ASP A 68 -9.46 -20.21 -2.27
CA ASP A 68 -10.32 -21.28 -1.76
C ASP A 68 -9.49 -22.49 -1.25
N THR A 69 -8.16 -22.39 -1.25
CA THR A 69 -7.26 -23.46 -0.81
C THR A 69 -7.32 -23.65 0.70
N ALA A 70 -7.40 -24.91 1.17
CA ALA A 70 -7.37 -25.22 2.59
C ALA A 70 -6.04 -24.79 3.25
N LEU A 71 -6.12 -24.31 4.50
CA LEU A 71 -4.95 -23.82 5.26
C LEU A 71 -3.83 -24.87 5.40
N ALA A 72 -4.18 -26.16 5.41
CA ALA A 72 -3.21 -27.25 5.41
C ALA A 72 -2.30 -27.24 4.17
N ASP A 73 -2.86 -26.94 2.99
CA ASP A 73 -2.12 -26.89 1.73
C ASP A 73 -1.38 -25.57 1.57
N VAL A 74 -1.92 -24.46 2.09
CA VAL A 74 -1.20 -23.19 2.24
C VAL A 74 0.09 -23.39 3.04
N LYS A 75 0.03 -24.15 4.15
CA LYS A 75 1.22 -24.46 4.97
C LYS A 75 2.24 -25.35 4.23
N LYS A 76 1.79 -26.25 3.36
CA LYS A 76 2.70 -27.04 2.50
C LYS A 76 3.41 -26.15 1.48
N LYS A 77 2.67 -25.28 0.80
CA LYS A 77 3.21 -24.33 -0.18
C LYS A 77 4.20 -23.34 0.46
N TYR A 78 3.88 -22.83 1.64
CA TYR A 78 4.80 -22.02 2.44
C TYR A 78 6.12 -22.74 2.69
N ARG A 79 6.10 -23.98 3.22
CA ARG A 79 7.32 -24.75 3.47
C ARG A 79 8.17 -24.96 2.21
N GLN A 80 7.54 -25.30 1.09
CA GLN A 80 8.23 -25.49 -0.17
C GLN A 80 8.91 -24.19 -0.63
N MET A 81 8.19 -23.08 -0.60
CA MET A 81 8.70 -21.79 -1.06
C MET A 81 9.78 -21.23 -0.12
N SER A 82 9.60 -21.33 1.19
CA SER A 82 10.60 -20.94 2.19
C SER A 82 11.95 -21.62 1.96
N ILE A 83 11.96 -22.90 1.58
CA ILE A 83 13.20 -23.63 1.27
C ILE A 83 13.84 -23.09 -0.01
N LEU A 84 13.03 -22.73 -1.01
CA LEU A 84 13.54 -22.21 -2.29
C LEU A 84 14.19 -20.84 -2.14
N VAL A 85 13.61 -19.96 -1.32
CA VAL A 85 14.07 -18.57 -1.14
C VAL A 85 14.95 -18.36 0.10
N HIS A 86 15.32 -19.43 0.82
CA HIS A 86 16.13 -19.31 2.04
C HIS A 86 17.52 -18.72 1.74
N PRO A 87 18.05 -17.78 2.56
CA PRO A 87 19.37 -17.17 2.36
C PRO A 87 20.51 -18.20 2.40
N ASP A 88 20.47 -19.20 3.30
CA ASP A 88 21.52 -20.24 3.40
C ASP A 88 21.69 -21.05 2.11
N LYS A 89 20.62 -21.26 1.35
CA LYS A 89 20.68 -22.01 0.09
C LYS A 89 21.09 -21.12 -1.09
N ASN A 90 20.98 -19.80 -0.94
CA ASN A 90 21.19 -18.81 -1.98
C ASN A 90 22.29 -17.82 -1.58
N LEU A 91 23.47 -18.34 -1.18
CA LEU A 91 24.59 -17.55 -0.66
C LEU A 91 25.04 -16.42 -1.61
N GLU A 92 25.00 -16.66 -2.93
CA GLU A 92 25.34 -15.64 -3.95
C GLU A 92 24.39 -14.43 -3.94
N ASN A 93 23.16 -14.60 -3.46
CA ASN A 93 22.10 -13.60 -3.47
C ASN A 93 21.44 -13.47 -2.10
N ALA A 94 22.20 -13.62 -1.01
CA ALA A 94 21.67 -13.76 0.34
C ALA A 94 20.74 -12.60 0.75
N GLU A 95 21.06 -11.35 0.42
CA GLU A 95 20.21 -10.19 0.74
C GLU A 95 18.86 -10.21 -0.01
N ARG A 96 18.89 -10.57 -1.30
CA ARG A 96 17.67 -10.69 -2.11
C ARG A 96 16.83 -11.87 -1.67
N ALA A 97 17.48 -12.99 -1.34
CA ALA A 97 16.84 -14.17 -0.79
C ALA A 97 16.17 -13.86 0.55
N GLN A 98 16.84 -13.13 1.44
CA GLN A 98 16.29 -12.69 2.71
C GLN A 98 15.02 -11.85 2.54
N LYS A 99 15.04 -10.85 1.64
CA LYS A 99 13.84 -10.03 1.33
C LYS A 99 12.69 -10.88 0.79
N ALA A 100 12.98 -11.82 -0.11
CA ALA A 100 11.97 -12.73 -0.65
C ALA A 100 11.39 -13.66 0.43
N PHE A 101 12.25 -14.19 1.31
CA PHE A 101 11.84 -15.02 2.44
C PHE A 101 10.95 -14.26 3.42
N GLU A 102 11.28 -13.00 3.72
CA GLU A 102 10.46 -12.13 4.57
C GLU A 102 9.07 -11.89 3.96
N ALA A 103 8.98 -11.67 2.64
CA ALA A 103 7.70 -11.53 1.95
C ALA A 103 6.85 -12.80 2.06
N VAL A 104 7.45 -13.98 1.83
CA VAL A 104 6.78 -15.29 1.95
C VAL A 104 6.30 -15.55 3.38
N ASN A 105 7.13 -15.24 4.37
CA ASN A 105 6.80 -15.40 5.78
C ASN A 105 5.68 -14.43 6.21
N LYS A 106 5.72 -13.18 5.75
CA LYS A 106 4.66 -12.19 6.02
C LYS A 106 3.33 -12.65 5.41
N ALA A 107 3.34 -13.17 4.19
CA ALA A 107 2.13 -13.69 3.54
C ALA A 107 1.55 -14.86 4.34
N PHE A 108 2.38 -15.84 4.74
CA PHE A 108 1.92 -16.98 5.54
C PHE A 108 1.33 -16.55 6.89
N LYS A 109 2.01 -15.67 7.64
CA LYS A 109 1.51 -15.15 8.92
C LYS A 109 0.18 -14.41 8.78
N THR A 110 -0.04 -13.74 7.66
CA THR A 110 -1.30 -13.04 7.38
C THR A 110 -2.45 -14.03 7.15
N LEU A 111 -2.18 -15.14 6.46
CA LEU A 111 -3.17 -16.19 6.22
C LEU A 111 -3.36 -17.15 7.40
N GLU A 112 -2.36 -17.30 8.27
CA GLU A 112 -2.45 -18.08 9.51
C GLU A 112 -3.30 -17.37 10.57
N ASN A 113 -3.30 -16.04 10.58
CA ASN A 113 -4.20 -15.25 11.43
C ASN A 113 -5.61 -15.20 10.83
N GLU A 114 -6.61 -15.64 11.60
CA GLU A 114 -8.03 -15.64 11.21
C GLU A 114 -8.53 -14.25 10.77
N GLU A 115 -8.16 -13.18 11.48
CA GLU A 115 -8.55 -11.80 11.11
C GLU A 115 -7.84 -11.33 9.83
N GLY A 116 -6.59 -11.76 9.63
CA GLY A 116 -5.83 -11.46 8.42
C GLY A 116 -6.41 -12.18 7.21
N TYR A 117 -6.69 -13.47 7.36
CA TYR A 117 -7.33 -14.32 6.37
C TYR A 117 -8.69 -13.77 5.94
N LYS A 118 -9.56 -13.46 6.91
CA LYS A 118 -10.90 -12.92 6.65
C LYS A 118 -10.83 -11.60 5.87
N ARG A 119 -9.97 -10.67 6.27
CA ARG A 119 -9.77 -9.41 5.52
C ARG A 119 -9.31 -9.66 4.09
N CYS A 120 -8.39 -10.61 3.88
CA CYS A 120 -7.93 -10.93 2.53
C CYS A 120 -9.06 -11.56 1.68
N GLN A 121 -9.91 -12.41 2.28
CA GLN A 121 -11.09 -12.97 1.62
C GLN A 121 -12.12 -11.89 1.26
N GLU A 122 -12.41 -10.96 2.17
CA GLU A 122 -13.34 -9.84 1.93
C GLU A 122 -12.88 -8.99 0.74
N ILE A 123 -11.58 -8.70 0.63
CA ILE A 123 -11.01 -7.95 -0.51
C ILE A 123 -11.18 -8.72 -1.83
N ILE A 124 -11.00 -10.04 -1.81
CA ILE A 124 -11.14 -10.90 -3.00
C ILE A 124 -12.60 -11.00 -3.42
N GLU A 125 -13.53 -11.12 -2.47
CA GLU A 125 -14.95 -11.12 -2.73
C GLU A 125 -15.40 -9.77 -3.32
N GLU A 126 -14.92 -8.66 -2.76
CA GLU A 126 -15.17 -7.32 -3.28
C GLU A 126 -14.60 -7.15 -4.70
N ALA A 127 -13.45 -7.76 -5.00
CA ALA A 127 -12.88 -7.78 -6.34
C ALA A 127 -13.76 -8.56 -7.33
N LYS A 128 -14.26 -9.74 -6.93
CA LYS A 128 -15.19 -10.55 -7.74
C LYS A 128 -16.46 -9.76 -8.06
N VAL A 129 -17.08 -9.15 -7.05
CA VAL A 129 -18.29 -8.33 -7.22
C VAL A 129 -18.04 -7.15 -8.16
N ARG A 130 -16.95 -6.40 -7.96
CA ARG A 130 -16.60 -5.27 -8.86
C ARG A 130 -16.37 -5.71 -10.30
N THR A 131 -15.72 -6.85 -10.51
CA THR A 131 -15.49 -7.41 -11.84
C THR A 131 -16.81 -7.82 -12.50
N GLU A 132 -17.70 -8.49 -11.77
CA GLU A 132 -19.03 -8.87 -12.26
C GLU A 132 -19.89 -7.65 -12.61
N GLU A 133 -19.87 -6.61 -11.77
CA GLU A 133 -20.55 -5.34 -12.05
C GLU A 133 -20.00 -4.68 -13.32
N MET A 134 -18.68 -4.67 -13.50
CA MET A 134 -18.03 -4.15 -14.69
C MET A 134 -18.45 -4.92 -15.96
N ILE A 135 -18.47 -6.25 -15.90
CA ILE A 135 -18.93 -7.12 -17.00
C ILE A 135 -20.39 -6.82 -17.33
N LYS A 136 -21.25 -6.71 -16.31
CA LYS A 136 -22.68 -6.40 -16.47
C LYS A 136 -22.88 -5.03 -17.13
N GLN A 137 -22.09 -4.02 -16.75
CA GLN A 137 -22.11 -2.70 -17.37
C GLN A 137 -21.65 -2.75 -18.84
N LYS A 138 -20.55 -3.45 -19.14
CA LYS A 138 -20.07 -3.66 -20.52
C LYS A 138 -21.13 -4.34 -21.39
N ARG A 139 -21.78 -5.40 -20.89
CA ARG A 139 -22.90 -6.08 -21.57
C ARG A 139 -24.06 -5.12 -21.86
N LYS A 140 -24.43 -4.27 -20.89
CA LYS A 140 -25.50 -3.27 -21.06
C LYS A 140 -25.14 -2.22 -22.12
N GLN A 141 -23.88 -1.78 -22.17
CA GLN A 141 -23.38 -0.83 -23.18
C GLN A 141 -23.37 -1.46 -24.57
N LEU A 142 -22.84 -2.68 -24.74
CA LEU A 142 -22.84 -3.38 -26.02
C LEU A 142 -24.26 -3.60 -26.56
N LYS A 143 -25.22 -3.91 -25.67
CA LYS A 143 -26.64 -4.02 -26.04
C LYS A 143 -27.22 -2.68 -26.50
N LYS A 144 -26.82 -1.56 -25.91
CA LYS A 144 -27.23 -0.20 -26.32
C LYS A 144 -26.62 0.20 -27.67
N GLU A 145 -25.41 -0.26 -27.95
CA GLU A 145 -24.68 -0.03 -29.21
C GLU A 145 -25.06 -1.00 -30.34
N GLY A 146 -25.96 -1.96 -30.09
CA GLY A 146 -26.38 -2.96 -31.07
C GLY A 146 -25.29 -3.99 -31.45
N LYS A 147 -24.21 -4.07 -30.66
CA LYS A 147 -23.11 -5.03 -30.85
C LYS A 147 -23.43 -6.37 -30.15
N PRO A 148 -22.86 -7.49 -30.61
CA PRO A 148 -23.05 -8.78 -29.95
C PRO A 148 -22.61 -8.71 -28.47
N THR A 149 -23.41 -9.31 -27.58
CA THR A 149 -23.26 -9.21 -26.11
C THR A 149 -22.17 -10.13 -25.55
N ILE A 150 -21.42 -10.81 -26.42
CA ILE A 150 -20.31 -11.70 -26.05
C ILE A 150 -19.17 -10.80 -25.56
N VAL A 151 -18.84 -10.92 -24.28
CA VAL A 151 -17.73 -10.17 -23.68
C VAL A 151 -16.52 -11.11 -23.65
N PRO A 152 -15.30 -10.63 -23.95
CA PRO A 152 -14.09 -11.44 -23.81
C PRO A 152 -13.90 -12.05 -22.41
N GLU A 153 -14.52 -11.49 -21.38
CA GLU A 153 -14.51 -11.98 -19.99
C GLU A 153 -15.48 -13.15 -19.73
N ASP A 154 -16.18 -13.64 -20.77
CA ASP A 154 -16.98 -14.88 -20.70
C ASP A 154 -16.09 -16.14 -20.76
N GLU A 155 -14.85 -16.00 -21.25
CA GLU A 155 -13.82 -17.02 -21.17
C GLU A 155 -13.31 -17.15 -19.72
N PRO A 156 -13.31 -18.36 -19.12
CA PRO A 156 -12.93 -18.57 -17.71
C PRO A 156 -11.58 -17.98 -17.32
N ASP A 157 -10.58 -18.05 -18.20
CA ASP A 157 -9.23 -17.56 -17.92
C ASP A 157 -9.14 -16.03 -17.94
N LYS A 158 -9.91 -15.38 -18.81
CA LYS A 158 -9.99 -13.92 -18.88
C LYS A 158 -10.76 -13.37 -17.69
N TYR A 159 -11.81 -14.07 -17.22
CA TYR A 159 -12.49 -13.72 -15.97
C TYR A 159 -11.55 -13.83 -14.77
N LYS A 160 -10.83 -14.96 -14.62
CA LYS A 160 -9.81 -15.14 -13.56
C LYS A 160 -8.76 -14.03 -13.60
N HIS A 161 -8.27 -13.68 -14.78
CA HIS A 161 -7.32 -12.59 -14.95
C HIS A 161 -7.92 -11.23 -14.55
N ALA A 162 -9.14 -10.92 -14.96
CA ALA A 162 -9.83 -9.68 -14.60
C ALA A 162 -10.03 -9.57 -13.07
N VAL A 163 -10.47 -10.65 -12.42
CA VAL A 163 -10.57 -10.73 -10.95
C VAL A 163 -9.20 -10.55 -10.30
N TYR A 164 -8.15 -11.18 -10.82
CA TYR A 164 -6.79 -11.02 -10.31
C TYR A 164 -6.31 -9.56 -10.40
N VAL A 165 -6.48 -8.89 -11.54
CA VAL A 165 -6.11 -7.49 -11.73
C VAL A 165 -6.88 -6.59 -10.78
N GLN A 166 -8.19 -6.81 -10.65
CA GLN A 166 -9.04 -6.04 -9.75
C GLN A 166 -8.62 -6.27 -8.28
N THR A 167 -8.32 -7.51 -7.89
CA THR A 167 -7.83 -7.85 -6.55
C THR A 167 -6.54 -7.11 -6.23
N CYS A 168 -5.54 -7.17 -7.11
CA CYS A 168 -4.27 -6.46 -6.93
C CYS A 168 -4.48 -4.95 -6.75
N LYS A 169 -5.39 -4.37 -7.53
CA LYS A 169 -5.75 -2.95 -7.42
C LYS A 169 -6.32 -2.60 -6.04
N LEU A 170 -7.21 -3.44 -5.50
CA LEU A 170 -7.83 -3.18 -4.20
C LEU A 170 -6.85 -3.30 -3.05
N PHE A 171 -5.99 -4.32 -3.05
CA PHE A 171 -4.92 -4.42 -2.06
C PHE A 171 -4.02 -3.17 -2.08
N ALA A 172 -3.64 -2.69 -3.27
CA ALA A 172 -2.82 -1.48 -3.42
C ALA A 172 -3.55 -0.20 -2.96
N ASP A 173 -4.83 -0.04 -3.32
CA ASP A 173 -5.64 1.12 -2.92
C ASP A 173 -5.85 1.16 -1.39
N LEU A 174 -6.11 0.02 -0.75
CA LEU A 174 -6.25 -0.08 0.70
C LEU A 174 -4.95 0.21 1.45
N GLU A 175 -3.82 -0.29 0.94
CA GLU A 175 -2.50 0.02 1.52
C GLU A 175 -2.17 1.51 1.39
N ARG A 176 -2.46 2.12 0.22
CA ARG A 176 -2.28 3.56 0.03
C ARG A 176 -3.11 4.36 1.04
N LEU A 177 -4.39 4.01 1.20
CA LEU A 177 -5.26 4.64 2.19
C LEU A 177 -4.78 4.45 3.63
N ARG A 178 -4.16 3.30 3.95
CA ARG A 178 -3.55 3.07 5.28
C ARG A 178 -2.36 4.01 5.50
N GLN A 179 -1.45 4.10 4.53
CA GLN A 179 -0.26 4.95 4.62
C GLN A 179 -0.64 6.44 4.71
N GLU A 180 -1.63 6.88 3.93
CA GLU A 180 -2.15 8.26 4.00
C GLU A 180 -2.75 8.57 5.39
N ARG A 181 -3.45 7.62 6.00
CA ARG A 181 -3.99 7.77 7.36
C ARG A 181 -2.88 7.83 8.41
N GLU A 182 -1.92 6.91 8.34
CA GLU A 182 -0.79 6.86 9.28
C GLU A 182 0.08 8.12 9.21
N THR A 183 0.35 8.62 8.00
CA THR A 183 1.10 9.87 7.81
C THR A 183 0.34 11.07 8.36
N LYS A 184 -0.97 11.16 8.09
CA LYS A 184 -1.83 12.21 8.66
C LYS A 184 -1.82 12.19 10.19
N ASP A 185 -2.03 11.01 10.81
CA ASP A 185 -2.02 10.85 12.26
C ASP A 185 -0.66 11.23 12.87
N MET A 186 0.44 10.86 12.20
CA MET A 186 1.79 11.26 12.61
C MET A 186 2.00 12.78 12.54
N HIS A 187 1.52 13.43 11.48
CA HIS A 187 1.59 14.88 11.35
C HIS A 187 0.74 15.60 12.41
N GLU A 188 -0.46 15.09 12.72
CA GLU A 188 -1.31 15.63 13.78
C GLU A 188 -0.67 15.49 15.15
N ARG A 189 -0.09 14.32 15.47
CA ARG A 189 0.66 14.11 16.72
C ARG A 189 1.85 15.04 16.85
N LYS A 190 2.59 15.24 15.76
CA LYS A 190 3.75 16.15 15.74
C LYS A 190 3.33 17.60 15.99
N ARG A 191 2.30 18.09 15.28
CA ARG A 191 1.77 19.45 15.49
C ARG A 191 1.29 19.65 16.91
N LYS A 192 0.54 18.70 17.46
CA LYS A 192 0.07 18.78 18.85
C LYS A 192 1.22 18.84 19.85
N ALA A 193 2.26 18.01 19.66
CA ALA A 193 3.44 18.03 20.53
C ALA A 193 4.21 19.36 20.46
N GLU A 194 4.27 19.98 19.29
CA GLU A 194 4.88 21.29 19.08
C GLU A 194 4.05 22.40 19.76
N GLU A 195 2.73 22.40 19.57
CA GLU A 195 1.80 23.32 20.25
C GLU A 195 1.87 23.19 21.78
N ASP A 196 1.90 21.96 22.31
CA ASP A 196 2.01 21.71 23.76
C ASP A 196 3.36 22.20 24.30
N ALA A 197 4.46 22.02 23.56
CA ALA A 197 5.79 22.50 23.94
C ALA A 197 5.87 24.04 23.91
N GLU A 198 5.31 24.68 22.88
CA GLU A 198 5.23 26.14 22.80
C GLU A 198 4.38 26.72 23.94
N ALA A 199 3.25 26.08 24.26
CA ALA A 199 2.40 26.48 25.38
C ALA A 199 3.14 26.36 26.72
N GLU A 200 3.95 25.32 26.91
CA GLU A 200 4.79 25.15 28.11
C GLU A 200 5.86 26.25 28.21
N GLU A 201 6.54 26.57 27.11
CA GLU A 201 7.54 27.65 27.07
C GLU A 201 6.90 29.02 27.31
N LEU A 202 5.75 29.30 26.70
CA LEU A 202 4.96 30.50 26.97
C LEU A 202 4.54 30.58 28.44
N ALA A 203 4.11 29.45 29.04
CA ALA A 203 3.76 29.39 30.45
C ALA A 203 4.97 29.66 31.36
N LYS A 204 6.16 29.12 31.02
CA LYS A 204 7.41 29.40 31.74
C LYS A 204 7.80 30.87 31.65
N VAL A 205 7.79 31.44 30.45
CA VAL A 205 8.10 32.86 30.23
C VAL A 205 7.13 33.76 30.99
N LYS A 206 5.83 33.44 30.95
CA LYS A 206 4.80 34.16 31.70
C LYS A 206 5.02 34.05 33.20
N ALA A 207 5.29 32.86 33.72
CA ALA A 207 5.56 32.65 35.15
C ALA A 207 6.81 33.42 35.63
N GLN A 208 7.87 33.45 34.81
CA GLN A 208 9.06 34.26 35.08
C GLN A 208 8.74 35.76 35.07
N TRP A 209 7.95 36.22 34.10
CA TRP A 209 7.51 37.60 34.03
C TRP A 209 6.66 37.98 35.25
N ASP A 210 5.69 37.16 35.64
CA ASP A 210 4.82 37.38 36.81
C ASP A 210 5.65 37.45 38.09
N LYS A 211 6.63 36.56 38.26
CA LYS A 211 7.55 36.57 39.39
C LYS A 211 8.37 37.87 39.45
N ASN A 212 8.99 38.26 38.32
CA ASN A 212 9.76 39.51 38.24
C ASN A 212 8.87 40.74 38.47
N TYR A 213 7.62 40.71 37.98
CA TYR A 213 6.64 41.77 38.19
C TYR A 213 6.28 41.91 39.67
N GLU A 214 6.04 40.81 40.37
CA GLU A 214 5.69 40.82 41.79
C GLU A 214 6.88 41.21 42.69
N GLU A 215 8.10 40.76 42.38
CA GLU A 215 9.30 41.17 43.11
C GLU A 215 9.56 42.67 43.02
N THR A 216 9.28 43.28 41.86
CA THR A 216 9.40 44.75 41.68
C THR A 216 8.23 45.52 42.28
N ARG A 217 7.18 44.86 42.80
CA ARG A 217 5.97 45.52 43.34
C ARG A 217 6.29 46.48 44.47
N THR A 218 7.14 46.10 45.42
CA THR A 218 7.50 46.94 46.57
C THR A 218 8.20 48.22 46.10
N ASN A 219 9.15 48.10 45.18
CA ASN A 219 9.85 49.23 44.57
C ASN A 219 8.92 50.12 43.76
N ARG A 220 7.98 49.54 42.99
CA ARG A 220 6.97 50.28 42.22
C ARG A 220 5.98 51.02 43.13
N VAL A 221 5.48 50.36 44.17
CA VAL A 221 4.59 50.96 45.19
C VAL A 221 5.31 52.07 45.95
N ASN A 222 6.57 51.88 46.33
CA ASN A 222 7.37 52.91 46.98
C ASN A 222 7.59 54.10 46.04
N SER A 223 7.98 53.87 44.78
CA SER A 223 8.14 54.93 43.78
C SER A 223 6.85 55.72 43.55
N TRP A 224 5.70 55.03 43.49
CA TRP A 224 4.39 55.65 43.37
C TRP A 224 4.00 56.47 44.61
N ARG A 225 4.28 55.96 45.82
CA ARG A 225 4.09 56.71 47.07
C ARG A 225 4.94 57.98 47.08
N THR A 226 6.22 57.90 46.70
CA THR A 226 7.13 59.06 46.63
C THR A 226 6.67 60.10 45.61
N TRP A 227 6.11 59.67 44.48
CA TRP A 227 5.50 60.56 43.49
C TRP A 227 4.23 61.24 44.05
N LYS A 228 3.35 60.48 44.70
CA LYS A 228 2.09 60.97 45.27
C LYS A 228 2.30 61.94 46.44
N THR A 229 3.33 61.72 47.26
CA THR A 229 3.66 62.59 48.41
C THR A 229 4.43 63.86 48.00
N GLY A 230 4.65 64.10 46.70
CA GLY A 230 5.29 65.32 46.21
C GLY A 230 6.78 65.38 46.56
N GLY A 231 7.62 64.60 45.88
CA GLY A 231 9.07 64.63 46.07
C GLY A 231 9.66 66.03 45.85
N LYS A 232 10.28 66.60 46.90
CA LYS A 232 11.15 67.79 46.82
C LYS A 232 12.22 67.60 45.73
N LYS A 233 12.34 68.56 44.81
CA LYS A 233 13.38 68.62 43.75
C LYS A 233 14.78 68.48 44.33
N SER A 234 15.47 67.39 44.02
CA SER A 234 16.92 67.28 44.11
C SER A 234 17.54 67.69 42.77
N LYS A 235 18.29 68.80 42.77
CA LYS A 235 19.16 69.22 41.66
C LYS A 235 20.35 68.24 41.55
N LYS A 236 20.34 67.32 40.60
CA LYS A 236 21.58 66.79 39.98
C LYS A 236 21.28 66.10 38.64
N GLY A 237 21.87 66.63 37.57
CA GLY A 237 22.13 65.99 36.27
C GLY A 237 21.02 65.14 35.67
N GLY A 238 20.13 65.75 34.88
CA GLY A 238 19.06 65.03 34.18
C GLY A 238 19.60 64.08 33.11
N VAL A 239 19.53 62.79 33.39
CA VAL A 239 19.48 61.75 32.35
C VAL A 239 18.06 61.76 31.79
N ARG A 240 17.92 62.19 30.54
CA ARG A 240 16.64 62.13 29.83
C ARG A 240 16.27 60.66 29.60
N PRO A 241 15.01 60.24 29.81
CA PRO A 241 14.58 58.90 29.47
C PRO A 241 14.78 58.68 27.95
N PRO A 242 15.24 57.50 27.51
CA PRO A 242 15.36 57.20 26.09
C PRO A 242 13.99 57.38 25.44
N LYS A 243 13.91 58.16 24.36
CA LYS A 243 12.67 58.27 23.58
C LYS A 243 12.30 56.87 23.08
N THR A 244 11.09 56.42 23.39
CA THR A 244 10.52 55.22 22.78
C THR A 244 10.44 55.44 21.28
N ARG A 245 11.34 54.80 20.52
CA ARG A 245 11.25 54.73 19.08
C ARG A 245 10.08 53.78 18.79
N ALA A 246 8.94 54.33 18.38
CA ALA A 246 7.88 53.50 17.82
C ALA A 246 8.46 52.84 16.57
N GLU A 247 8.42 51.51 16.53
CA GLU A 247 8.83 50.70 15.39
C GLU A 247 8.03 51.15 14.17
N GLN A 248 8.72 51.65 13.14
CA GLN A 248 8.08 51.85 11.83
C GLN A 248 7.85 50.44 11.25
N ARG A 249 6.58 50.08 11.07
CA ARG A 249 6.19 48.94 10.24
C ARG A 249 6.46 49.33 8.79
N ASP A 250 7.47 48.72 8.20
CA ASP A 250 7.59 48.61 6.74
C ASP A 250 6.60 47.54 6.23
#